data_AF-A0A957JYK5-F1
#
_entry.id   AF-A0A957JYK5-F1
#
_cell.length_a   1.000
_cell.length_b   1.000
_cell.length_c   1.000
_cell.angle_alpha   90.00
_cell.angle_beta   90.00
_cell.angle_gamma   90.00
#
_symmetry.space_group_name_H-M   'P 1'
#
loop_
_entity.id
_entity.type
_entity.pdbx_description
1 polymer ?
#
loop_
_entity_poly.entity_id
_entity_poly.type
_entity_poly.pdbx_seq_one_letter_code
_entity_poly.pdbx_strand_id
1 'polypeptide(L)' 'TEVNYLRPIRLADRPVGRMWVTQLRRTSWRVAAEFRCGDQLMASAQQAGCFIDLASLRPARVPAAMATAYDAQRPE' A
#
# COMPACT_ATOMS: atom_id res chain seq x y z
N THR A 1 -3.05 -9.83 -3.17
CA THR A 1 -1.87 -9.37 -2.41
C THR A 1 -0.73 -10.30 -2.71
N GLU A 2 0.46 -9.75 -2.91
CA GLU A 2 1.68 -10.49 -3.21
C GLU A 2 2.76 -10.03 -2.24
N VAL A 3 3.46 -10.99 -1.61
CA VAL A 3 4.51 -10.71 -0.63
C VAL A 3 5.73 -11.56 -0.96
N ASN A 4 6.88 -10.92 -1.06
CA ASN A 4 8.17 -11.57 -1.20
C ASN A 4 8.87 -11.58 0.17
N TYR A 5 8.91 -12.75 0.80
CA TYR A 5 9.57 -12.96 2.09
C TYR A 5 11.06 -13.26 1.86
N LEU A 6 11.92 -12.29 2.18
CA LEU A 6 13.37 -12.41 1.96
C LEU A 6 14.08 -13.00 3.18
N ARG A 7 13.62 -12.64 4.38
CA ARG A 7 14.23 -13.03 5.66
C ARG A 7 13.15 -13.23 6.73
N PRO A 8 13.37 -14.11 7.72
CA PRO A 8 12.44 -14.25 8.83
C PRO A 8 12.45 -13.00 9.71
N ILE A 9 11.27 -12.59 10.16
CA ILE A 9 11.08 -11.63 11.24
C ILE A 9 10.70 -12.43 12.49
N ARG A 10 11.39 -12.21 13.60
CA ARG A 10 11.16 -12.88 14.90
C ARG A 10 10.37 -11.98 15.83
N LEU A 11 9.77 -12.57 16.88
CA LEU A 11 8.89 -11.85 17.81
C LEU A 11 9.56 -10.64 18.50
N ALA A 12 10.87 -10.70 18.75
CA ALA A 12 11.63 -9.61 19.38
C ALA A 12 12.14 -8.55 18.39
N ASP A 13 11.97 -8.78 17.08
CA ASP A 13 12.37 -7.81 16.07
C ASP A 13 11.47 -6.58 16.09
N ARG A 14 11.98 -5.46 15.59
CA ARG A 14 11.25 -4.19 15.50
C ARG A 14 11.11 -3.78 14.03
N PRO A 15 10.26 -4.47 13.25
CA PRO A 15 10.10 -4.16 11.84
C PRO A 15 9.40 -2.81 11.65
N VAL A 16 9.89 -2.02 10.70
CA VAL A 16 9.25 -0.80 10.21
C VAL A 16 8.68 -1.10 8.83
N GLY A 17 7.37 -1.03 8.71
CA GLY A 17 6.67 -1.09 7.43
C GLY A 17 6.56 0.31 6.82
N ARG A 18 6.94 0.45 5.56
CA ARG A 18 6.67 1.63 4.75
C ARG A 18 5.86 1.22 3.55
N MET A 19 4.81 1.97 3.23
CA MET A 19 3.95 1.71 2.10
C MET A 19 3.67 3.00 1.34
N TRP A 20 3.51 2.89 0.03
CA TRP A 20 3.21 4.03 -0.82
C TRP A 20 2.32 3.59 -1.99
N VAL A 21 1.48 4.51 -2.44
CA VAL A 21 0.61 4.29 -3.60
C VAL A 21 1.46 4.35 -4.85
N THR A 22 1.52 3.24 -5.60
CA THR A 22 2.22 3.17 -6.89
C THR A 22 1.28 3.50 -8.05
N GLN A 23 -0.01 3.27 -7.87
CA GLN A 23 -1.01 3.58 -8.87
C GLN A 23 -2.36 3.90 -8.22
N LEU A 24 -2.97 5.01 -8.61
CA LEU A 24 -4.33 5.35 -8.22
C LEU A 24 -5.22 5.44 -9.46
N ARG A 25 -6.36 4.75 -9.44
CA ARG A 25 -7.39 4.78 -10.50
C ARG A 25 -8.72 5.19 -9.90
N ARG A 26 -9.75 5.36 -10.73
CA ARG A 26 -11.07 5.85 -10.32
C ARG A 26 -11.69 5.11 -9.12
N THR A 27 -11.55 3.79 -9.04
CA THR A 27 -12.17 2.95 -7.99
C THR A 27 -11.19 1.98 -7.33
N SER A 28 -9.90 2.08 -7.66
CA SER A 28 -8.90 1.11 -7.23
C SER A 28 -7.53 1.74 -7.04
N TRP A 29 -6.69 1.03 -6.29
CA TRP A 29 -5.30 1.39 -6.07
C TRP A 29 -4.37 0.20 -6.26
N ARG A 30 -3.09 0.50 -6.45
CA ARG A 30 -1.97 -0.39 -6.15
C ARG A 30 -1.06 0.31 -5.16
N VAL A 31 -0.64 -0.43 -4.14
CA VAL A 31 0.34 0.00 -3.16
C VAL A 31 1.53 -0.95 -3.19
N ALA A 32 2.72 -0.40 -3.03
CA ALA A 32 3.93 -1.17 -2.72
C ALA A 32 4.27 -0.97 -1.25
N ALA A 33 4.93 -1.95 -0.65
CA ALA A 33 5.43 -1.86 0.70
C ALA A 33 6.79 -2.54 0.86
N GLU A 34 7.57 -2.01 1.80
CA GLU A 34 8.80 -2.60 2.30
C GLU A 34 8.73 -2.75 3.82
N PHE A 35 9.23 -3.88 4.31
CA PHE A 35 9.36 -4.18 5.72
C PHE A 35 10.84 -4.31 6.06
N ARG A 36 11.34 -3.46 6.94
CA ARG A 36 12.76 -3.44 7.32
C ARG A 36 12.98 -3.58 8.81
N CYS A 37 14.03 -4.29 9.22
CA CYS A 37 14.56 -4.24 10.58
C CYS A 37 15.90 -3.49 10.53
N GLY A 38 15.92 -2.25 11.03
CA GLY A 38 17.03 -1.33 10.76
C GLY A 38 17.23 -1.15 9.26
N ASP A 39 18.45 -1.37 8.78
CA ASP A 39 18.81 -1.25 7.37
C ASP A 39 18.60 -2.55 6.56
N GLN A 40 18.05 -3.60 7.15
CA GLN A 40 17.82 -4.86 6.44
C GLN A 40 16.39 -4.95 5.90
N LEU A 41 16.26 -5.14 4.59
CA LEU A 41 14.97 -5.49 3.97
C LEU A 41 14.62 -6.94 4.31
N MET A 42 13.48 -7.12 4.97
CA MET A 42 12.97 -8.42 5.43
C MET A 42 11.90 -8.97 4.49
N ALA A 43 11.04 -8.10 3.97
CA ALA A 43 10.05 -8.45 2.97
C ALA A 43 9.70 -7.22 2.10
N SER A 44 9.29 -7.47 0.86
CA SER A 44 8.61 -6.49 0.02
C SER A 44 7.22 -7.01 -0.36
N ALA A 45 6.29 -6.11 -0.63
CA ALA A 45 4.93 -6.49 -0.97
C ALA A 45 4.31 -5.56 -2.01
N GLN A 46 3.36 -6.10 -2.76
CA GLN A 46 2.44 -5.35 -3.57
C GLN A 46 1.00 -5.76 -3.23
N GLN A 47 0.13 -4.78 -3.16
CA GLN A 47 -1.30 -5.02 -2.95
C GLN A 47 -2.11 -4.17 -3.93
N ALA A 48 -3.07 -4.82 -4.58
CA ALA A 48 -4.14 -4.15 -5.28
C ALA A 48 -5.42 -4.18 -4.43
N GLY A 49 -6.25 -3.16 -4.55
CA GLY A 49 -7.51 -3.08 -3.83
C GLY A 49 -8.53 -2.18 -4.53
N CYS A 50 -9.77 -2.32 -4.12
CA CYS A 50 -10.95 -1.64 -4.64
C CYS A 50 -11.58 -0.84 -3.50
N PHE A 51 -12.04 0.37 -3.78
CA PHE A 51 -12.88 1.12 -2.86
C PHE A 51 -14.32 0.65 -3.03
N ILE A 52 -15.01 0.39 -1.92
CA ILE A 52 -16.40 -0.06 -1.95
C ILE A 52 -17.27 0.84 -1.07
N ASP A 53 -18.51 1.01 -1.49
CA ASP A 53 -19.57 1.52 -0.63
C ASP A 53 -20.00 0.39 0.32
N LEU A 54 -19.92 0.62 1.63
CA LEU A 54 -20.13 -0.46 2.61
C LEU A 54 -21.60 -0.89 2.73
N ALA A 55 -22.56 -0.04 2.34
CA ALA A 55 -23.98 -0.38 2.39
C ALA A 55 -24.38 -1.29 1.21
N SER A 56 -23.91 -0.96 0.01
CA SER A 56 -24.26 -1.68 -1.22
C SER A 56 -23.23 -2.73 -1.65
N LEU A 57 -22.03 -2.72 -1.05
CA LEU A 57 -20.87 -3.54 -1.40
C LEU A 57 -20.42 -3.38 -2.87
N ARG A 58 -20.79 -2.27 -3.51
CA ARG A 58 -20.43 -1.97 -4.90
C ARG A 58 -19.16 -1.13 -4.98
N PRO A 59 -18.40 -1.20 -6.08
CA PRO A 59 -17.26 -0.32 -6.30
C PRO A 59 -17.63 1.16 -6.20
N ALA A 60 -16.89 1.88 -5.38
CA ALA A 60 -17.03 3.30 -5.14
C ALA A 60 -15.83 4.07 -5.70
N ARG A 61 -15.99 5.38 -5.88
CA ARG A 61 -14.86 6.23 -6.25
C ARG A 61 -13.86 6.32 -5.10
N VAL A 62 -12.60 6.50 -5.47
CA VAL A 62 -11.56 6.91 -4.54
C VAL A 62 -12.00 8.20 -3.80
N PRO A 63 -11.80 8.29 -2.48
CA PRO A 63 -12.05 9.51 -1.71
C PRO A 63 -11.27 10.70 -2.28
N ALA A 64 -11.94 11.84 -2.45
CA ALA A 64 -11.37 13.03 -3.10
C ALA A 64 -10.06 13.50 -2.42
N ALA A 65 -10.02 13.53 -1.09
CA ALA A 65 -8.82 13.90 -0.34
C ALA A 65 -7.60 13.01 -0.67
N MET A 66 -7.82 11.72 -0.92
CA MET A 66 -6.74 10.79 -1.28
C MET A 66 -6.28 11.01 -2.73
N ALA A 67 -7.20 11.29 -3.65
CA ALA A 67 -6.84 11.67 -5.02
C ALA A 67 -6.00 12.95 -5.04
N THR A 68 -6.45 14.00 -4.34
CA THR A 68 -5.71 15.26 -4.21
C THR A 68 -4.32 15.06 -3.60
N ALA A 69 -4.21 14.27 -2.52
CA ALA A 69 -2.91 14.00 -1.89
C ALA A 69 -1.97 13.21 -2.80
N TYR A 70 -2.49 12.29 -3.61
CA TYR A 70 -1.70 11.52 -4.58
C TYR A 70 -1.20 12.41 -5.73
N ASP A 71 -2.07 13.27 -6.27
CA ASP A 71 -1.71 14.17 -7.36
C ASP A 71 -0.65 15.20 -6.93
N ALA A 72 -0.72 15.69 -5.69
CA ALA A 72 0.28 16.61 -5.14
C ALA A 72 1.69 15.99 -4.97
N GLN A 73 1.80 14.66 -4.98
CA GLN A 73 3.06 13.92 -4.83
C GLN A 73 3.60 13.39 -6.17
N ARG A 74 2.87 13.56 -7.27
CA ARG A 74 3.32 13.10 -8.60
C ARG A 74 4.41 14.05 -9.12
N PRO A 75 5.59 13.55 -9.51
CA PRO A 75 6.54 14.34 -10.29
C PRO A 75 5.95 14.69 -11.67
N GLU A 76 6.33 15.85 -12.21
CA GLU A 76 5.93 16.35 -13.55
C GLU A 76 6.31 15.39 -14.69
#